data_AF-A0A7S1G9I4-F1
#
_entry.id   AF-A0A7S1G9I4-F1
#
_cell.length_a   1.000
_cell.length_b   1.000
_cell.length_c   1.000
_cell.angle_alpha   90.00
_cell.angle_beta   90.00
_cell.angle_gamma   90.00
#
_symmetry.space_group_name_H-M   'P 1'
#
loop_
_entity.id
_entity.type
_entity.pdbx_description
1 polymer ?
#
loop_
_entity_poly.entity_id
_entity_poly.type
_entity_poly.pdbx_seq_one_letter_code
_entity_poly.pdbx_strand_id
1 'polypeptide(L)'
;MAEAAEGAADLKPNFFAHGKARRFSPKSLYLFSTTNPIRKRIVWLIEWKYFDRFILMLIIANSIVLALTDYSSVLPDGTLSMSSWRNQVVEETEIYFTTLFAAECSLKIIAMGFFVDIGSYLRDGWNIMDFVVVMTGVLTTVPGMPNVSAFRTVRVLRPLRSLTVVPGMRLLVTSLLRSIPALLNVVALLLFVFAIFGILGIQIWQGLLHARCRMTPYPIQRVGGGVEGCEDPRSESCAAVVADPSKWEKCHAVPEPWNPETPWTTPVDCFWPVDDTDVFVCSMSGGGAHECRSDRWCGSNYDINGQPRFSNAGQDKATFVRDLNWGYTNFDNMFAALLTIFQMITMEGWTDVMYQVQDAHNAVVSAVYFIFLILFGSFFLLNLTLAVIWDNFSMGSKEADDEAEAAADEARREAEAAEDEAGADVAVPIADGGEGSEAGEAAGGEDGEGDRANEPCITRLVKHPGFSTFVVVLIVANTVVLAWDHHPMDDTLSNNLEIVNFVLTILFTIEMILKLWGLGAKEYARDAFNLFDAFIVTVSLVEMIVLPPNFLSADPQEGGGGGG
;
A
#
# COMPACT_ATOMS: atom_id res chain seq x y z
N MET A 1 -7.35 22.09 21.76
CA MET A 1 -8.56 21.23 21.63
C MET A 1 -9.00 20.58 22.95
N ALA A 2 -8.21 20.65 24.03
CA ALA A 2 -8.59 20.09 25.34
C ALA A 2 -9.75 20.84 26.05
N GLU A 3 -9.86 22.16 25.87
CA GLU A 3 -10.92 22.99 26.49
C GLU A 3 -12.35 22.71 25.97
N ALA A 4 -12.49 22.06 24.81
CA ALA A 4 -13.81 21.69 24.27
C ALA A 4 -14.32 20.33 24.80
N ALA A 5 -13.46 19.54 25.44
CA ALA A 5 -13.81 18.22 25.98
C ALA A 5 -14.42 18.33 27.39
N GLU A 6 -13.94 19.24 28.24
CA GLU A 6 -14.48 19.43 29.60
C GLU A 6 -15.93 19.93 29.62
N GLY A 7 -16.36 20.72 28.62
CA GLY A 7 -17.75 21.19 28.51
C GLY A 7 -18.74 20.17 27.94
N ALA A 8 -18.29 18.96 27.53
CA ALA A 8 -19.15 17.96 26.88
C ALA A 8 -19.68 16.88 27.83
N ALA A 9 -19.05 16.69 29.00
CA ALA A 9 -19.37 15.62 29.95
C ALA A 9 -20.72 15.80 30.68
N ASP A 10 -21.21 17.03 30.83
CA ASP A 10 -22.43 17.34 31.62
C ASP A 10 -23.75 17.39 30.84
N LEU A 11 -23.77 16.98 29.57
CA LEU A 11 -24.92 17.22 28.70
C LEU A 11 -25.69 15.94 28.35
N LYS A 12 -26.92 15.86 28.89
CA LYS A 12 -27.86 14.75 28.70
C LYS A 12 -28.14 14.42 27.22
N PRO A 13 -28.31 13.14 26.86
CA PRO A 13 -28.66 12.72 25.51
C PRO A 13 -30.09 13.13 25.13
N ASN A 14 -30.29 13.49 23.86
CA ASN A 14 -31.57 14.00 23.34
C ASN A 14 -32.37 12.95 22.55
N PHE A 15 -31.73 11.88 22.09
CA PHE A 15 -32.36 10.80 21.33
C PHE A 15 -31.92 9.43 21.84
N PHE A 16 -32.86 8.47 21.80
CA PHE A 16 -32.60 7.06 22.12
C PHE A 16 -33.17 6.19 21.00
N ALA A 17 -32.33 5.38 20.37
CA ALA A 17 -32.72 4.46 19.31
C ALA A 17 -31.87 3.18 19.40
N HIS A 18 -32.51 2.01 19.25
CA HIS A 18 -31.84 0.70 19.26
C HIS A 18 -30.87 0.46 20.44
N GLY A 19 -31.20 0.97 21.64
CA GLY A 19 -30.37 0.83 22.83
C GLY A 19 -29.20 1.81 22.93
N LYS A 20 -29.03 2.72 21.95
CA LYS A 20 -27.97 3.74 21.93
C LYS A 20 -28.54 5.12 22.27
N ALA A 21 -27.92 5.78 23.25
CA ALA A 21 -28.17 7.18 23.56
C ALA A 21 -27.29 8.07 22.67
N ARG A 22 -27.91 9.00 21.93
CA ARG A 22 -27.21 9.93 21.03
C ARG A 22 -27.59 11.37 21.30
N ARG A 23 -26.61 12.25 21.16
CA ARG A 23 -26.79 13.68 21.28
C ARG A 23 -26.60 14.36 19.94
N PHE A 24 -27.71 14.86 19.40
CA PHE A 24 -27.76 15.68 18.18
C PHE A 24 -28.22 17.10 18.50
N SER A 25 -28.06 18.02 17.55
CA SER A 25 -28.50 19.42 17.66
C SER A 25 -29.96 19.49 18.15
N PRO A 26 -30.32 20.39 19.09
CA PRO A 26 -31.71 20.56 19.50
C PRO A 26 -32.64 21.03 18.36
N LYS A 27 -32.13 21.77 17.37
CA LYS A 27 -32.90 22.24 16.20
C LYS A 27 -32.15 21.96 14.90
N SER A 28 -32.59 20.94 14.15
CA SER A 28 -32.01 20.66 12.82
C SER A 28 -32.60 21.60 11.76
N LEU A 29 -31.74 22.24 10.97
CA LEU A 29 -32.08 23.20 9.90
C LEU A 29 -33.04 24.34 10.35
N TYR A 30 -33.09 24.62 11.66
CA TYR A 30 -34.08 25.51 12.28
C TYR A 30 -35.57 25.13 12.04
N LEU A 31 -35.85 24.01 11.39
CA LEU A 31 -37.18 23.51 11.02
C LEU A 31 -37.60 22.28 11.84
N PHE A 32 -36.67 21.41 12.22
CA PHE A 32 -36.96 20.15 12.89
C PHE A 32 -36.51 20.15 14.36
N SER A 33 -37.46 20.32 15.28
CA SER A 33 -37.24 20.16 16.72
C SER A 33 -37.03 18.68 17.12
N THR A 34 -36.49 18.45 18.32
CA THR A 34 -36.31 17.12 18.91
C THR A 34 -37.61 16.31 19.07
N THR A 35 -38.76 16.98 19.11
CA THR A 35 -40.07 16.35 19.27
C THR A 35 -40.72 15.93 17.95
N ASN A 36 -40.19 16.36 16.80
CA ASN A 36 -40.79 16.09 15.49
C ASN A 36 -40.78 14.58 15.16
N PRO A 37 -41.93 13.99 14.77
CA PRO A 37 -42.04 12.56 14.48
C PRO A 37 -41.20 12.11 13.27
N ILE A 38 -41.03 12.98 12.26
CA ILE A 38 -40.23 12.68 11.07
C ILE A 38 -38.76 12.53 11.48
N ARG A 39 -38.25 13.49 12.26
CA ARG A 39 -36.87 13.45 12.76
C ARG A 39 -36.61 12.23 13.63
N LYS A 40 -37.55 11.85 14.51
CA LYS A 40 -37.46 10.62 15.32
C LYS A 40 -37.39 9.36 14.46
N ARG A 41 -38.20 9.26 13.41
CA ARG A 41 -38.16 8.12 12.46
C ARG A 41 -36.85 8.06 11.68
N ILE A 42 -36.32 9.20 11.25
CA ILE A 42 -35.03 9.26 10.54
C ILE A 42 -33.88 8.86 11.46
N VAL A 43 -33.86 9.36 12.71
CA VAL A 43 -32.87 8.94 13.71
C VAL A 43 -32.95 7.44 13.98
N TRP A 44 -34.16 6.88 14.07
CA TRP A 44 -34.35 5.44 14.19
C TRP A 44 -33.77 4.68 12.98
N LEU A 45 -33.99 5.17 11.75
CA LEU A 45 -33.48 4.54 10.53
C LEU A 45 -31.94 4.57 10.45
N ILE A 46 -31.32 5.71 10.73
CA ILE A 46 -29.85 5.87 10.59
C ILE A 46 -29.09 5.07 11.65
N GLU A 47 -29.61 4.95 12.87
CA GLU A 47 -28.98 4.15 13.92
C GLU A 47 -29.20 2.63 13.74
N TRP A 48 -29.91 2.21 12.68
CA TRP A 48 -30.16 0.81 12.43
C TRP A 48 -28.94 0.11 11.85
N LYS A 49 -28.54 -1.03 12.45
CA LYS A 49 -27.35 -1.81 12.05
C LYS A 49 -27.30 -2.29 10.59
N TYR A 50 -28.42 -2.25 9.87
CA TYR A 50 -28.50 -2.61 8.46
C TYR A 50 -28.34 -1.39 7.54
N PHE A 51 -28.59 -0.18 8.04
CA PHE A 51 -28.36 1.05 7.30
C PHE A 51 -26.87 1.19 6.96
N ASP A 52 -25.99 1.06 7.96
CA ASP A 52 -24.54 1.11 7.76
C ASP A 52 -24.05 -0.01 6.82
N ARG A 53 -24.57 -1.24 6.96
CA ARG A 53 -24.25 -2.36 6.06
C ARG A 53 -24.70 -2.10 4.62
N PHE A 54 -25.86 -1.51 4.44
CA PHE A 54 -26.37 -1.13 3.12
C PHE A 54 -25.48 -0.07 2.46
N ILE A 55 -25.10 0.98 3.20
CA ILE A 55 -24.17 2.00 2.69
C ILE A 55 -22.80 1.39 2.35
N LEU A 56 -22.29 0.48 3.18
CA LEU A 56 -21.04 -0.23 2.88
C LEU A 56 -21.15 -1.04 1.58
N MET A 57 -22.24 -1.78 1.38
CA MET A 57 -22.48 -2.53 0.13
C MET A 57 -22.55 -1.60 -1.08
N LEU A 58 -23.17 -0.41 -0.95
CA LEU A 58 -23.19 0.59 -2.01
C LEU A 58 -21.80 1.14 -2.33
N ILE A 59 -20.97 1.40 -1.32
CA ILE A 59 -19.58 1.84 -1.50
C ILE A 59 -18.77 0.78 -2.24
N ILE A 60 -18.89 -0.49 -1.85
CA ILE A 60 -18.21 -1.61 -2.51
C ILE A 60 -18.68 -1.74 -3.97
N ALA A 61 -19.99 -1.74 -4.20
CA ALA A 61 -20.55 -1.81 -5.55
C ALA A 61 -20.07 -0.63 -6.42
N ASN A 62 -20.07 0.59 -5.90
CA ASN A 62 -19.56 1.77 -6.62
C ASN A 62 -18.05 1.67 -6.90
N SER A 63 -17.28 1.11 -5.97
CA SER A 63 -15.83 0.91 -6.13
C SER A 63 -15.53 -0.12 -7.23
N ILE A 64 -16.29 -1.21 -7.29
CA ILE A 64 -16.18 -2.23 -8.35
C ILE A 64 -16.50 -1.61 -9.71
N VAL A 65 -17.59 -0.84 -9.80
CA VAL A 65 -17.96 -0.14 -11.04
C VAL A 65 -16.85 0.83 -11.46
N LEU A 66 -16.32 1.65 -10.55
CA LEU A 66 -15.23 2.57 -10.87
C LEU A 66 -13.99 1.85 -11.40
N ALA A 67 -13.68 0.66 -10.86
CA ALA A 67 -12.57 -0.18 -11.33
C ALA A 67 -12.77 -0.77 -12.73
N LEU A 68 -14.00 -0.79 -13.27
CA LEU A 68 -14.26 -1.24 -14.65
C LEU A 68 -13.88 -0.19 -15.70
N THR A 69 -13.49 1.02 -15.30
CA THR A 69 -13.12 2.11 -16.21
C THR A 69 -12.07 1.66 -17.24
N ASP A 70 -12.36 1.88 -18.51
CA ASP A 70 -11.53 1.47 -19.64
C ASP A 70 -10.83 2.67 -20.29
N TYR A 71 -9.54 2.80 -20.01
CA TYR A 71 -8.68 3.86 -20.55
C TYR A 71 -8.16 3.59 -21.97
N SER A 72 -8.49 2.45 -22.59
CA SER A 72 -8.07 2.16 -23.97
C SER A 72 -8.89 2.93 -25.02
N SER A 73 -10.07 3.42 -24.63
CA SER A 73 -11.00 4.14 -25.51
C SER A 73 -11.25 5.55 -24.97
N VAL A 74 -10.43 6.51 -25.41
CA VAL A 74 -10.49 7.92 -24.99
C VAL A 74 -10.79 8.79 -26.21
N LEU A 75 -11.69 9.76 -26.03
CA LEU A 75 -12.01 10.77 -27.03
C LEU A 75 -10.85 11.77 -27.18
N PRO A 76 -10.72 12.47 -28.33
CA PRO A 76 -9.65 13.45 -28.54
C PRO A 76 -9.60 14.61 -27.54
N ASP A 77 -10.70 14.85 -26.82
CA ASP A 77 -10.80 15.85 -25.75
C ASP A 77 -10.31 15.34 -24.37
N GLY A 78 -9.76 14.12 -24.32
CA GLY A 78 -9.26 13.48 -23.10
C GLY A 78 -10.35 12.87 -22.23
N THR A 79 -11.62 12.85 -22.68
CA THR A 79 -12.72 12.22 -21.96
C THR A 79 -12.87 10.74 -22.34
N LEU A 80 -13.39 9.93 -21.42
CA LEU A 80 -13.62 8.50 -21.70
C LEU A 80 -14.70 8.34 -22.76
N SER A 81 -14.41 7.54 -23.78
CA SER A 81 -15.38 7.23 -24.84
C SER A 81 -16.45 6.28 -24.31
N MET A 82 -17.72 6.61 -24.55
CA MET A 82 -18.86 5.72 -24.26
C MET A 82 -18.99 4.56 -25.25
N SER A 83 -18.08 4.43 -26.22
CA SER A 83 -18.07 3.30 -27.16
C SER A 83 -17.75 1.96 -26.48
N SER A 84 -16.99 1.99 -25.38
CA SER A 84 -16.75 0.80 -24.56
C SER A 84 -17.95 0.61 -23.64
N TRP A 85 -18.53 -0.60 -23.67
CA TRP A 85 -19.64 -0.96 -22.78
C TRP A 85 -19.29 -0.76 -21.30
N ARG A 86 -17.99 -0.90 -20.95
CA ARG A 86 -17.49 -0.68 -19.59
C ARG A 86 -17.65 0.78 -19.17
N ASN A 87 -17.23 1.71 -20.01
CA ASN A 87 -17.36 3.14 -19.76
C ASN A 87 -18.84 3.58 -19.75
N GLN A 88 -19.68 2.95 -20.58
CA GLN A 88 -21.12 3.19 -20.56
C GLN A 88 -21.73 2.80 -19.21
N VAL A 89 -21.40 1.61 -18.68
CA VAL A 89 -21.89 1.17 -17.36
C VAL A 89 -21.43 2.14 -16.26
N VAL A 90 -20.17 2.59 -16.29
CA VAL A 90 -19.64 3.54 -15.30
C VAL A 90 -20.43 4.84 -15.29
N GLU A 91 -20.71 5.43 -16.45
CA GLU A 91 -21.42 6.72 -16.53
C GLU A 91 -22.90 6.59 -16.17
N GLU A 92 -23.58 5.53 -16.65
CA GLU A 92 -25.00 5.31 -16.35
C GLU A 92 -25.26 5.03 -14.88
N THR A 93 -24.37 4.26 -14.23
CA THR A 93 -24.56 3.90 -12.81
C THR A 93 -24.23 5.06 -11.86
N GLU A 94 -23.46 6.05 -12.30
CA GLU A 94 -22.98 7.18 -11.50
C GLU A 94 -24.10 8.02 -10.89
N ILE A 95 -25.15 8.30 -11.67
CA ILE A 95 -26.30 9.09 -11.20
C ILE A 95 -27.06 8.36 -10.10
N TYR A 96 -27.19 7.04 -10.20
CA TYR A 96 -27.88 6.22 -9.18
C TYR A 96 -27.10 6.22 -7.87
N PHE A 97 -25.78 5.98 -7.92
CA PHE A 97 -24.94 6.03 -6.71
C PHE A 97 -24.91 7.42 -6.08
N THR A 98 -24.76 8.48 -6.89
CA THR A 98 -24.75 9.86 -6.40
C THR A 98 -26.07 10.22 -5.72
N THR A 99 -27.20 9.77 -6.28
CA THR A 99 -28.54 9.99 -5.68
C THR A 99 -28.69 9.26 -4.35
N LEU A 100 -28.24 8.00 -4.26
CA LEU A 100 -28.31 7.22 -3.01
C LEU A 100 -27.43 7.82 -1.91
N PHE A 101 -26.22 8.27 -2.23
CA PHE A 101 -25.34 8.94 -1.27
C PHE A 101 -25.84 10.34 -0.89
N ALA A 102 -26.46 11.08 -1.82
CA ALA A 102 -27.12 12.34 -1.52
C ALA A 102 -28.32 12.13 -0.58
N ALA A 103 -29.09 11.06 -0.76
CA ALA A 103 -30.18 10.70 0.13
C ALA A 103 -29.68 10.37 1.54
N GLU A 104 -28.64 9.55 1.66
CA GLU A 104 -27.97 9.26 2.94
C GLU A 104 -27.48 10.53 3.64
N CYS A 105 -26.75 11.40 2.91
CA CYS A 105 -26.26 12.68 3.43
C CYS A 105 -27.41 13.57 3.92
N SER A 106 -28.49 13.67 3.14
CA SER A 106 -29.69 14.44 3.49
C SER A 106 -30.35 13.90 4.76
N LEU A 107 -30.50 12.57 4.89
CA LEU A 107 -31.04 11.92 6.08
C LEU A 107 -30.17 12.24 7.31
N LYS A 108 -28.84 12.13 7.21
CA LYS A 108 -27.90 12.47 8.28
C LYS A 108 -27.98 13.95 8.68
N ILE A 109 -28.06 14.87 7.73
CA ILE A 109 -28.22 16.31 8.01
C ILE A 109 -29.55 16.58 8.75
N ILE A 110 -30.65 15.96 8.34
CA ILE A 110 -31.95 16.12 9.02
C ILE A 110 -31.91 15.56 10.44
N ALA A 111 -31.25 14.41 10.65
CA ALA A 111 -31.10 13.80 11.98
C ALA A 111 -30.20 14.61 12.91
N MET A 112 -29.01 14.98 12.46
CA MET A 112 -27.92 15.54 13.28
C MET A 112 -27.98 17.07 13.40
N GLY A 113 -28.46 17.77 12.36
CA GLY A 113 -28.33 19.22 12.20
C GLY A 113 -27.18 19.58 11.26
N PHE A 114 -27.16 20.82 10.74
CA PHE A 114 -26.23 21.22 9.67
C PHE A 114 -24.84 21.63 10.20
N PHE A 115 -24.67 22.79 10.86
CA PHE A 115 -23.35 23.24 11.37
C PHE A 115 -23.31 23.96 12.73
N VAL A 116 -24.45 24.43 13.27
CA VAL A 116 -24.45 25.44 14.36
C VAL A 116 -24.21 24.82 15.74
N ASP A 117 -24.91 23.75 16.09
CA ASP A 117 -24.89 23.19 17.44
C ASP A 117 -23.87 22.04 17.60
N ILE A 118 -23.54 21.71 18.84
CA ILE A 118 -22.73 20.53 19.21
C ILE A 118 -23.51 19.26 18.79
N GLY A 119 -22.84 18.36 18.06
CA GLY A 119 -23.47 17.18 17.46
C GLY A 119 -24.09 17.40 16.07
N SER A 120 -23.78 18.50 15.40
CA SER A 120 -24.18 18.75 13.99
C SER A 120 -23.29 17.99 13.00
N TYR A 121 -23.83 17.71 11.80
CA TYR A 121 -23.19 16.90 10.76
C TYR A 121 -21.81 17.42 10.34
N LEU A 122 -21.68 18.71 10.01
CA LEU A 122 -20.41 19.29 9.53
C LEU A 122 -19.36 19.51 10.63
N ARG A 123 -19.63 19.19 11.89
CA ARG A 123 -18.62 19.25 12.95
C ARG A 123 -17.84 17.95 13.11
N ASP A 124 -18.30 16.86 12.50
CA ASP A 124 -17.57 15.60 12.45
C ASP A 124 -16.70 15.55 11.17
N GLY A 125 -15.39 15.43 11.32
CA GLY A 125 -14.44 15.40 10.20
C GLY A 125 -14.73 14.30 9.17
N TRP A 126 -15.29 13.18 9.62
CA TRP A 126 -15.67 12.06 8.75
C TRP A 126 -16.91 12.38 7.90
N ASN A 127 -17.88 13.09 8.47
CA ASN A 127 -19.06 13.56 7.74
C ASN A 127 -18.72 14.71 6.77
N ILE A 128 -17.70 15.52 7.07
CA ILE A 128 -17.19 16.53 6.13
C ILE A 128 -16.66 15.86 4.85
N MET A 129 -15.89 14.78 4.99
CA MET A 129 -15.39 14.02 3.83
C MET A 129 -16.57 13.48 2.98
N ASP A 130 -17.56 12.87 3.62
CA ASP A 130 -18.78 12.39 2.96
C ASP A 130 -19.52 13.52 2.23
N PHE A 131 -19.65 14.68 2.87
CA PHE A 131 -20.31 15.86 2.31
C PHE A 131 -19.59 16.38 1.05
N VAL A 132 -18.27 16.49 1.09
CA VAL A 132 -17.46 16.95 -0.05
C VAL A 132 -17.65 16.04 -1.25
N VAL A 133 -17.59 14.72 -1.02
CA VAL A 133 -17.75 13.71 -2.08
C VAL A 133 -19.15 13.80 -2.71
N VAL A 134 -20.21 13.89 -1.90
CA VAL A 134 -21.58 14.05 -2.40
C VAL A 134 -21.75 15.37 -3.15
N MET A 135 -21.21 16.47 -2.61
CA MET A 135 -21.34 17.80 -3.22
C MET A 135 -20.66 17.84 -4.59
N THR A 136 -19.44 17.31 -4.73
CA THR A 136 -18.77 17.22 -6.04
C THR A 136 -19.54 16.34 -7.03
N GLY A 137 -20.14 15.23 -6.58
CA GLY A 137 -20.98 14.39 -7.43
C GLY A 137 -22.20 15.14 -7.96
N VAL A 138 -22.95 15.80 -7.06
CA VAL A 138 -24.13 16.61 -7.45
C VAL A 138 -23.73 17.74 -8.38
N LEU A 139 -22.65 18.46 -8.07
CA LEU A 139 -22.12 19.53 -8.92
C LEU A 139 -21.82 19.06 -10.35
N THR A 140 -21.29 17.84 -10.55
CA THR A 140 -21.04 17.32 -11.91
C THR A 140 -22.31 17.04 -12.72
N THR A 141 -23.47 16.94 -12.08
CA THR A 141 -24.76 16.72 -12.76
C THR A 141 -25.45 18.03 -13.19
N VAL A 142 -24.96 19.18 -12.72
CA VAL A 142 -25.57 20.49 -13.02
C VAL A 142 -25.25 20.90 -14.47
N PRO A 143 -26.26 21.14 -15.32
CA PRO A 143 -26.04 21.56 -16.70
C PRO A 143 -25.37 22.94 -16.74
N GLY A 144 -24.33 23.09 -17.57
CA GLY A 144 -23.62 24.36 -17.78
C GLY A 144 -22.35 24.55 -16.96
N MET A 145 -21.97 23.60 -16.11
CA MET A 145 -20.65 23.60 -15.47
C MET A 145 -19.57 23.07 -16.42
N PRO A 146 -18.37 23.70 -16.46
CA PRO A 146 -17.26 23.18 -17.24
C PRO A 146 -16.87 21.79 -16.74
N ASN A 147 -16.66 20.87 -17.68
CA ASN A 147 -16.34 19.47 -17.41
C ASN A 147 -14.88 19.35 -16.92
N VAL A 148 -14.61 19.79 -15.69
CA VAL A 148 -13.27 19.70 -15.10
C VAL A 148 -12.97 18.26 -14.69
N SER A 149 -11.94 17.68 -15.32
CA SER A 149 -11.46 16.32 -15.03
C SER A 149 -11.20 16.10 -13.52
N ALA A 150 -10.79 17.15 -12.81
CA ALA A 150 -10.55 17.12 -11.36
C ALA A 150 -11.77 16.67 -10.53
N PHE A 151 -13.00 17.04 -10.90
CA PHE A 151 -14.20 16.58 -10.17
C PHE A 151 -14.46 15.08 -10.35
N ARG A 152 -14.03 14.51 -11.48
CA ARG A 152 -14.08 13.05 -11.69
C ARG A 152 -13.06 12.33 -10.82
N THR A 153 -11.88 12.92 -10.62
CA THR A 153 -10.84 12.38 -9.72
C THR A 153 -11.32 12.33 -8.26
N VAL A 154 -12.11 13.31 -7.80
CA VAL A 154 -12.69 13.29 -6.44
C VAL A 154 -13.56 12.05 -6.19
N ARG A 155 -14.12 11.43 -7.24
CA ARG A 155 -14.89 10.17 -7.13
C ARG A 155 -14.03 9.03 -6.55
N VAL A 156 -12.70 9.08 -6.72
CA VAL A 156 -11.73 8.13 -6.13
C VAL A 156 -11.67 8.22 -4.60
N LEU A 157 -12.22 9.27 -3.98
CA LEU A 157 -12.34 9.35 -2.53
C LEU A 157 -13.54 8.56 -1.98
N ARG A 158 -14.48 8.08 -2.82
CA ARG A 158 -15.65 7.31 -2.36
C ARG A 158 -15.31 6.00 -1.63
N PRO A 159 -14.32 5.20 -2.07
CA PRO A 159 -13.85 4.04 -1.32
C PRO A 159 -13.36 4.38 0.09
N LEU A 160 -12.80 5.58 0.33
CA LEU A 160 -12.35 6.02 1.66
C LEU A 160 -13.52 6.19 2.64
N ARG A 161 -14.77 6.30 2.16
CA ARG A 161 -15.96 6.28 3.02
C ARG A 161 -16.11 4.95 3.77
N SER A 162 -15.54 3.86 3.27
CA SER A 162 -15.52 2.59 4.02
C SER A 162 -14.82 2.74 5.39
N LEU A 163 -13.86 3.66 5.52
CA LEU A 163 -13.16 3.99 6.77
C LEU A 163 -14.09 4.60 7.82
N THR A 164 -15.18 5.27 7.42
CA THR A 164 -16.15 5.87 8.35
C THR A 164 -17.18 4.85 8.84
N VAL A 165 -17.45 3.83 8.02
CA VAL A 165 -18.45 2.80 8.29
C VAL A 165 -17.88 1.64 9.10
N VAL A 166 -16.60 1.30 8.89
CA VAL A 166 -15.93 0.21 9.63
C VAL A 166 -15.21 0.79 10.87
N PRO A 167 -15.74 0.57 12.08
CA PRO A 167 -15.23 1.21 13.30
C PRO A 167 -13.77 0.84 13.61
N GLY A 168 -13.34 -0.39 13.27
CA GLY A 168 -11.95 -0.81 13.45
C GLY A 168 -10.96 0.00 12.61
N MET A 169 -11.30 0.33 11.36
CA MET A 169 -10.43 1.14 10.49
C MET A 169 -10.37 2.60 10.95
N ARG A 170 -11.50 3.16 11.42
CA ARG A 170 -11.56 4.50 11.98
C ARG A 170 -10.57 4.66 13.14
N LEU A 171 -10.55 3.70 14.05
CA LEU A 171 -9.64 3.70 15.20
C LEU A 171 -8.17 3.74 14.76
N LEU A 172 -7.78 2.84 13.85
CA LEU A 172 -6.41 2.78 13.32
C LEU A 172 -5.99 4.10 12.65
N VAL A 173 -6.83 4.67 11.80
CA VAL A 173 -6.53 5.94 11.13
C VAL A 173 -6.45 7.09 12.12
N THR A 174 -7.33 7.16 13.12
CA THR A 174 -7.24 8.22 14.14
C THR A 174 -5.98 8.10 14.98
N SER A 175 -5.55 6.89 15.33
CA SER A 175 -4.29 6.67 16.06
C SER A 175 -3.09 7.08 15.21
N LEU A 176 -3.10 6.79 13.90
CA LEU A 176 -2.07 7.23 12.97
C LEU A 176 -2.04 8.76 12.83
N LEU A 177 -3.20 9.41 12.68
CA LEU A 177 -3.27 10.87 12.56
C LEU A 177 -2.80 11.57 13.84
N ARG A 178 -2.99 10.96 15.01
CA ARG A 178 -2.47 11.48 16.29
C ARG A 178 -0.95 11.45 16.38
N SER A 179 -0.26 10.55 15.67
CA SER A 179 1.21 10.49 15.66
C SER A 179 1.88 11.43 14.66
N ILE A 180 1.11 12.03 13.73
CA ILE A 180 1.62 12.98 12.71
C ILE A 180 2.44 14.13 13.32
N PRO A 181 2.00 14.83 14.39
CA PRO A 181 2.77 15.95 14.94
C PRO A 181 4.17 15.55 15.42
N ALA A 182 4.31 14.37 16.03
CA ALA A 182 5.61 13.85 16.45
C ALA A 182 6.48 13.50 15.24
N LEU A 183 5.89 12.89 14.21
CA LEU A 183 6.57 12.59 12.95
C LEU A 183 7.03 13.84 12.20
N LEU A 184 6.26 14.94 12.23
CA LEU A 184 6.65 16.20 11.58
C LEU A 184 7.98 16.75 12.11
N ASN A 185 8.30 16.55 13.40
CA ASN A 185 9.60 16.94 13.95
C ASN A 185 10.74 16.12 13.33
N VAL A 186 10.52 14.81 13.13
CA VAL A 186 11.48 13.92 12.46
C VAL A 186 11.63 14.31 11.00
N VAL A 187 10.54 14.59 10.30
CA VAL A 187 10.56 15.05 8.90
C VAL A 187 11.26 16.40 8.76
N ALA A 188 11.11 17.33 9.71
CA ALA A 188 11.83 18.59 9.69
C ALA A 188 13.35 18.39 9.85
N LEU A 189 13.76 17.51 10.77
CA LEU A 189 15.17 17.10 10.92
C LEU A 189 15.69 16.42 9.64
N LEU A 190 14.87 15.57 9.02
CA LEU A 190 15.17 14.87 7.77
C LEU A 190 15.44 15.88 6.63
N LEU A 191 14.52 16.82 6.42
CA LEU A 191 14.68 17.87 5.40
C LEU A 191 15.92 18.74 5.65
N PHE A 192 16.25 19.01 6.91
CA PHE A 192 17.47 19.75 7.25
C PHE A 192 18.74 18.98 6.86
N VAL A 193 18.81 17.69 7.19
CA VAL A 193 19.93 16.82 6.79
C VAL A 193 20.00 16.72 5.26
N PHE A 194 18.87 16.54 4.58
CA PHE A 194 18.81 16.45 3.12
C PHE A 194 19.30 17.74 2.47
N ALA A 195 18.97 18.90 3.03
CA ALA A 195 19.46 20.18 2.54
C ALA A 195 20.99 20.30 2.67
N ILE A 196 21.59 19.85 3.78
CA ILE A 196 23.05 19.88 3.96
C ILE A 196 23.73 19.03 2.87
N PHE A 197 23.30 17.79 2.71
CA PHE A 197 23.85 16.90 1.67
C PHE A 197 23.55 17.41 0.27
N GLY A 198 22.36 17.96 0.03
CA GLY A 198 21.97 18.56 -1.24
C GLY A 198 22.87 19.72 -1.63
N ILE A 199 23.13 20.66 -0.72
CA ILE A 199 24.07 21.76 -0.94
C ILE A 199 25.47 21.23 -1.26
N LEU A 200 25.94 20.25 -0.50
CA LEU A 200 27.27 19.66 -0.72
C LEU A 200 27.35 18.94 -2.07
N GLY A 201 26.34 18.16 -2.44
CA GLY A 201 26.26 17.49 -3.75
C GLY A 201 26.23 18.48 -4.92
N ILE A 202 25.47 19.58 -4.80
CA ILE A 202 25.44 20.64 -5.81
C ILE A 202 26.82 21.28 -5.97
N GLN A 203 27.50 21.62 -4.86
CA GLN A 203 28.81 22.25 -4.91
C GLN A 203 29.88 21.38 -5.57
N ILE A 204 29.77 20.04 -5.43
CA ILE A 204 30.76 19.12 -5.99
C ILE A 204 30.40 18.71 -7.43
N TRP A 205 29.11 18.55 -7.76
CA TRP A 205 28.69 17.85 -8.99
C TRP A 205 27.70 18.56 -9.90
N GLN A 206 27.39 19.84 -9.66
CA GLN A 206 26.54 20.61 -10.58
C GLN A 206 27.00 20.49 -12.04
N GLY A 207 26.08 20.20 -12.96
CA GLY A 207 26.34 20.14 -14.40
C GLY A 207 27.14 18.93 -14.90
N LEU A 208 27.72 18.10 -14.02
CA LEU A 208 28.60 17.00 -14.42
C LEU A 208 27.87 15.84 -15.10
N LEU A 209 26.64 15.55 -14.66
CA LEU A 209 25.87 14.40 -15.14
C LEU A 209 25.30 14.56 -16.56
N HIS A 210 25.62 15.67 -17.23
CA HIS A 210 25.21 15.92 -18.62
C HIS A 210 26.26 15.55 -19.67
N ALA A 211 27.46 15.17 -19.24
CA ALA A 211 28.55 14.82 -20.13
C ALA A 211 28.38 13.40 -20.70
N ARG A 212 28.48 13.28 -22.04
CA ARG A 212 28.28 12.06 -22.81
C ARG A 212 29.39 11.85 -23.80
N CYS A 213 29.65 10.60 -24.18
CA CYS A 213 30.56 10.29 -25.27
C CYS A 213 29.97 10.72 -26.61
N ARG A 214 30.79 11.39 -27.41
CA ARG A 214 30.43 12.03 -28.66
C ARG A 214 31.22 11.42 -29.80
N MET A 215 30.58 11.31 -30.96
CA MET A 215 31.16 10.68 -32.14
C MET A 215 32.18 11.56 -32.86
N THR A 216 32.17 12.87 -32.60
CA THR A 216 33.03 13.85 -33.28
C THR A 216 33.79 14.73 -32.28
N PRO A 217 34.97 15.26 -32.64
CA PRO A 217 35.80 16.08 -31.74
C PRO A 217 35.21 17.47 -31.43
N TYR A 218 34.28 17.95 -32.23
CA TYR A 218 33.65 19.27 -32.06
C TYR A 218 32.18 19.26 -32.50
N PRO A 219 31.36 20.21 -32.01
CA PRO A 219 29.99 20.42 -32.48
C PRO A 219 29.94 20.83 -33.95
N ILE A 220 28.92 20.35 -34.66
CA ILE A 220 28.73 20.53 -36.10
C ILE A 220 27.53 21.45 -36.34
N GLN A 221 27.64 22.30 -37.36
CA GLN A 221 26.56 23.19 -37.75
C GLN A 221 25.39 22.43 -38.36
N ARG A 222 24.15 22.88 -38.14
CA ARG A 222 22.95 22.22 -38.68
C ARG A 222 22.61 22.67 -40.10
N VAL A 223 22.67 23.97 -40.38
CA VAL A 223 22.20 24.58 -41.64
C VAL A 223 23.35 25.23 -42.41
N GLY A 224 23.41 25.05 -43.73
CA GLY A 224 24.34 25.76 -44.62
C GLY A 224 25.74 25.14 -44.76
N GLY A 225 25.95 23.95 -44.19
CA GLY A 225 27.22 23.20 -44.21
C GLY A 225 27.20 21.92 -43.37
N GLY A 226 26.03 21.55 -42.85
CA GLY A 226 25.78 20.38 -42.01
C GLY A 226 24.90 19.34 -42.67
N VAL A 227 24.97 18.09 -42.19
CA VAL A 227 24.13 16.99 -42.65
C VAL A 227 22.79 17.01 -41.93
N GLU A 228 21.70 17.28 -42.66
CA GLU A 228 20.35 17.03 -42.17
C GLU A 228 20.17 15.53 -41.84
N GLY A 229 19.69 15.22 -40.64
CA GLY A 229 19.38 13.84 -40.22
C GLY A 229 20.43 13.15 -39.33
N CYS A 230 21.67 13.67 -39.17
CA CYS A 230 22.66 13.10 -38.23
C CYS A 230 22.34 13.37 -36.74
N GLU A 231 21.16 13.92 -36.46
CA GLU A 231 20.63 14.00 -35.09
C GLU A 231 20.30 12.61 -34.52
N ASP A 232 20.00 11.64 -35.37
CA ASP A 232 19.93 10.22 -35.00
C ASP A 232 21.30 9.57 -35.29
N PRO A 233 22.02 9.08 -34.26
CA PRO A 233 23.29 8.39 -34.42
C PRO A 233 23.24 7.20 -35.39
N ARG A 234 22.05 6.60 -35.58
CA ARG A 234 21.82 5.42 -36.43
C ARG A 234 21.48 5.76 -37.88
N SER A 235 21.36 7.04 -38.21
CA SER A 235 21.10 7.45 -39.59
C SER A 235 22.33 7.26 -40.48
N GLU A 236 22.12 6.88 -41.74
CA GLU A 236 23.20 6.79 -42.74
C GLU A 236 23.93 8.13 -42.91
N SER A 237 23.19 9.22 -42.74
CA SER A 237 23.70 10.57 -42.84
C SER A 237 24.69 10.88 -41.70
N CYS A 238 24.51 10.27 -40.51
CA CYS A 238 25.48 10.36 -39.43
C CYS A 238 26.72 9.48 -39.62
N ALA A 239 26.56 8.28 -40.18
CA ALA A 239 27.71 7.43 -40.48
C ALA A 239 28.74 8.12 -41.40
N ALA A 240 28.26 8.91 -42.37
CA ALA A 240 29.11 9.72 -43.24
C ALA A 240 29.84 10.87 -42.51
N VAL A 241 29.20 11.45 -41.50
CA VAL A 241 29.79 12.51 -40.65
C VAL A 241 30.89 11.97 -39.75
N VAL A 242 30.66 10.80 -39.15
CA VAL A 242 31.64 10.14 -38.28
C VAL A 242 32.86 9.64 -39.06
N ALA A 243 32.66 9.17 -40.30
CA ALA A 243 33.74 8.64 -41.12
C ALA A 243 34.80 9.69 -41.52
N ASP A 244 34.40 10.96 -41.70
CA ASP A 244 35.33 12.04 -41.98
C ASP A 244 34.82 13.39 -41.42
N PRO A 245 35.07 13.66 -40.12
CA PRO A 245 34.60 14.87 -39.46
C PRO A 245 35.17 16.16 -40.07
N SER A 246 36.34 16.08 -40.68
CA SER A 246 37.07 17.24 -41.23
C SER A 246 36.41 17.87 -42.46
N LYS A 247 35.49 17.14 -43.11
CA LYS A 247 34.74 17.60 -44.28
C LYS A 247 33.55 18.51 -43.94
N TRP A 248 33.15 18.58 -42.68
CA TRP A 248 31.96 19.30 -42.24
C TRP A 248 32.32 20.60 -41.55
N GLU A 249 31.48 21.63 -41.72
CA GLU A 249 31.74 22.92 -41.10
C GLU A 249 31.64 22.82 -39.57
N LYS A 250 32.73 23.19 -38.90
CA LYS A 250 32.74 23.47 -37.47
C LYS A 250 31.67 24.52 -37.19
N CYS A 251 31.01 24.40 -36.04
CA CYS A 251 30.07 25.41 -35.58
C CYS A 251 30.75 26.79 -35.46
N HIS A 252 30.44 27.74 -36.35
CA HIS A 252 31.11 29.05 -36.49
C HIS A 252 31.07 29.94 -35.24
N ALA A 253 30.20 29.63 -34.28
CA ALA A 253 30.04 30.38 -33.03
C ALA A 253 30.86 29.82 -31.87
N VAL A 254 31.71 28.81 -32.11
CA VAL A 254 32.58 28.23 -31.10
C VAL A 254 33.86 29.07 -30.99
N PRO A 255 34.19 29.64 -29.81
CA PRO A 255 35.45 30.35 -29.61
C PRO A 255 36.66 29.41 -29.79
N GLU A 256 37.65 29.82 -30.59
CA GLU A 256 38.91 29.11 -30.77
C GLU A 256 40.02 29.71 -29.86
N PRO A 257 40.85 28.89 -29.19
CA PRO A 257 40.84 27.42 -29.21
C PRO A 257 39.64 26.84 -28.48
N TRP A 258 39.01 25.81 -29.06
CA TRP A 258 37.87 25.13 -28.46
C TRP A 258 38.28 24.51 -27.13
N ASN A 259 37.62 24.96 -26.05
CA ASN A 259 37.70 24.35 -24.73
C ASN A 259 36.28 23.93 -24.32
N PRO A 260 36.06 22.67 -23.89
CA PRO A 260 34.80 22.25 -23.29
C PRO A 260 34.35 23.13 -22.11
N GLU A 261 35.25 23.85 -21.44
CA GLU A 261 34.93 24.74 -20.31
C GLU A 261 34.49 26.15 -20.73
N THR A 262 34.56 26.50 -22.02
CA THR A 262 34.21 27.86 -22.44
C THR A 262 32.72 28.14 -22.20
N PRO A 263 32.36 29.25 -21.53
CA PRO A 263 30.97 29.66 -21.32
C PRO A 263 30.26 30.08 -22.61
N TRP A 264 28.95 29.81 -22.72
CA TRP A 264 28.15 30.10 -23.92
C TRP A 264 27.05 31.11 -23.62
N THR A 265 27.22 32.36 -24.07
CA THR A 265 26.26 33.44 -23.79
C THR A 265 24.95 33.35 -24.57
N THR A 266 24.95 32.67 -25.72
CA THR A 266 23.77 32.51 -26.59
C THR A 266 23.76 31.11 -27.20
N PRO A 267 22.63 30.37 -27.12
CA PRO A 267 22.48 29.09 -27.79
C PRO A 267 22.60 29.23 -29.30
N VAL A 268 23.29 28.29 -29.95
CA VAL A 268 23.58 28.34 -31.39
C VAL A 268 22.94 27.15 -32.12
N ASP A 269 22.67 27.29 -33.42
CA ASP A 269 22.06 26.22 -34.23
C ASP A 269 23.07 25.17 -34.71
N CYS A 270 23.62 24.44 -33.74
CA CYS A 270 24.56 23.36 -33.92
C CYS A 270 24.11 22.13 -33.13
N PHE A 271 24.73 20.98 -33.38
CA PHE A 271 24.49 19.76 -32.61
C PHE A 271 25.79 18.99 -32.42
N TRP A 272 25.80 18.08 -31.44
CA TRP A 272 26.95 17.22 -31.18
C TRP A 272 26.50 15.76 -31.07
N PRO A 273 26.76 14.93 -32.10
CA PRO A 273 26.29 13.54 -32.13
C PRO A 273 26.76 12.74 -30.90
N VAL A 274 25.81 12.10 -30.22
CA VAL A 274 26.08 11.21 -29.07
C VAL A 274 26.33 9.80 -29.58
N ASP A 275 27.26 9.08 -28.94
CA ASP A 275 27.41 7.64 -29.14
C ASP A 275 26.30 6.92 -28.37
N ASP A 276 25.36 6.31 -29.09
CA ASP A 276 24.23 5.58 -28.50
C ASP A 276 24.62 4.18 -28.00
N THR A 277 25.81 3.70 -28.35
CA THR A 277 26.35 2.41 -27.86
C THR A 277 26.96 2.53 -26.47
N ASP A 278 27.29 3.75 -26.05
CA ASP A 278 27.82 4.05 -24.71
C ASP A 278 26.78 4.81 -23.90
N VAL A 279 26.16 4.09 -22.95
CA VAL A 279 25.08 4.61 -22.12
C VAL A 279 25.56 5.33 -20.86
N PHE A 280 26.87 5.41 -20.62
CA PHE A 280 27.43 6.01 -19.41
C PHE A 280 27.70 7.50 -19.56
N VAL A 281 27.82 8.18 -18.43
CA VAL A 281 28.35 9.56 -18.38
C VAL A 281 29.87 9.52 -18.45
N CYS A 282 30.47 10.54 -19.01
CA CYS A 282 31.94 10.62 -19.13
C CYS A 282 32.48 11.80 -18.33
N SER A 283 33.74 11.70 -17.91
CA SER A 283 34.40 12.77 -17.14
C SER A 283 35.13 13.76 -18.04
N MET A 284 34.64 15.00 -18.09
CA MET A 284 35.27 16.12 -18.80
C MET A 284 36.63 16.54 -18.18
N SER A 285 36.82 16.27 -16.89
CA SER A 285 38.04 16.63 -16.13
C SER A 285 39.09 15.50 -16.09
N GLY A 286 38.84 14.36 -16.74
CA GLY A 286 39.73 13.18 -16.73
C GLY A 286 39.89 12.46 -15.38
N GLY A 287 39.00 12.69 -14.41
CA GLY A 287 39.03 12.05 -13.09
C GLY A 287 37.97 10.98 -12.84
N GLY A 288 37.12 10.72 -13.83
CA GLY A 288 36.03 9.73 -13.83
C GLY A 288 36.50 8.29 -13.90
N ALA A 289 35.66 7.37 -13.45
CA ALA A 289 35.84 5.93 -13.61
C ALA A 289 35.55 5.46 -15.04
N HIS A 290 34.74 6.20 -15.81
CA HIS A 290 34.43 5.90 -17.20
C HIS A 290 35.15 6.86 -18.15
N GLU A 291 35.87 6.29 -19.11
CA GLU A 291 36.49 7.00 -20.22
C GLU A 291 35.84 6.58 -21.53
N CYS A 292 35.57 7.55 -22.41
CA CYS A 292 35.07 7.27 -23.75
C CYS A 292 36.10 6.44 -24.55
N ARG A 293 35.62 5.70 -25.55
CA ARG A 293 36.50 4.98 -26.50
C ARG A 293 37.53 5.93 -27.14
N SER A 294 38.65 5.39 -27.59
CA SER A 294 39.77 6.16 -28.16
C SER A 294 39.42 7.02 -29.38
N ASP A 295 38.34 6.71 -30.08
CA ASP A 295 37.79 7.42 -31.24
C ASP A 295 36.52 8.24 -30.90
N ARG A 296 36.33 8.54 -29.62
CA ARG A 296 35.19 9.30 -29.08
C ARG A 296 35.68 10.42 -28.16
N TRP A 297 34.83 11.42 -27.96
CA TRP A 297 35.16 12.60 -27.15
C TRP A 297 34.11 12.84 -26.09
N CYS A 298 34.52 13.22 -24.89
CA CYS A 298 33.59 13.57 -23.83
C CYS A 298 33.03 14.98 -24.03
N GLY A 299 31.71 15.15 -23.93
CA GLY A 299 31.05 16.42 -24.24
C GLY A 299 29.66 16.60 -23.63
N SER A 300 29.33 17.82 -23.20
CA SER A 300 28.02 18.19 -22.66
C SER A 300 27.28 19.17 -23.58
N ASN A 301 25.94 19.07 -23.59
CA ASN A 301 25.08 20.06 -24.25
C ASN A 301 24.96 21.37 -23.44
N TYR A 302 25.46 21.37 -22.21
CA TYR A 302 25.45 22.49 -21.28
C TYR A 302 26.87 23.00 -21.04
N ASP A 303 27.00 24.28 -20.74
CA ASP A 303 28.25 24.87 -20.28
C ASP A 303 28.46 24.71 -18.77
N ILE A 304 29.60 25.22 -18.27
CA ILE A 304 29.96 25.15 -16.84
C ILE A 304 28.95 25.90 -15.93
N ASN A 305 28.17 26.82 -16.48
CA ASN A 305 27.15 27.58 -15.77
C ASN A 305 25.74 26.98 -15.97
N GLY A 306 25.62 25.82 -16.63
CA GLY A 306 24.34 25.19 -16.95
C GLY A 306 23.57 25.87 -18.09
N GLN A 307 24.20 26.73 -18.88
CA GLN A 307 23.57 27.36 -20.04
C GLN A 307 23.54 26.37 -21.23
N PRO A 308 22.40 26.26 -21.94
CA PRO A 308 22.31 25.37 -23.09
C PRO A 308 23.17 25.91 -24.24
N ARG A 309 24.04 25.05 -24.78
CA ARG A 309 24.90 25.38 -25.92
C ARG A 309 24.10 25.46 -27.21
N PHE A 310 23.13 24.58 -27.40
CA PHE A 310 22.43 24.43 -28.67
C PHE A 310 21.01 25.01 -28.60
N SER A 311 20.59 25.76 -29.63
CA SER A 311 19.26 26.40 -29.71
C SER A 311 18.11 25.39 -29.69
N ASN A 312 18.36 24.18 -30.16
CA ASN A 312 17.43 23.06 -30.13
C ASN A 312 17.58 22.19 -28.86
N ALA A 313 18.11 22.75 -27.76
CA ALA A 313 18.20 22.07 -26.46
C ALA A 313 16.86 21.52 -25.94
N GLY A 314 15.72 21.90 -26.53
CA GLY A 314 14.44 21.21 -26.33
C GLY A 314 14.39 19.75 -26.82
N GLN A 315 15.45 19.22 -27.41
CA GLN A 315 15.68 17.79 -27.64
C GLN A 315 16.81 17.28 -26.74
N ASP A 316 16.56 17.18 -25.43
CA ASP A 316 17.44 16.64 -24.38
C ASP A 316 17.83 15.14 -24.57
N LYS A 317 17.84 14.59 -25.79
CA LYS A 317 18.08 13.16 -26.07
C LYS A 317 19.42 12.62 -25.53
N ALA A 318 20.39 13.48 -25.25
CA ALA A 318 21.70 13.07 -24.74
C ALA A 318 21.64 12.55 -23.30
N THR A 319 20.76 13.14 -22.47
CA THR A 319 20.65 12.88 -21.02
C THR A 319 19.25 12.39 -20.64
N PHE A 320 18.25 12.68 -21.47
CA PHE A 320 16.88 12.21 -21.37
C PHE A 320 16.74 10.82 -22.00
N VAL A 321 17.49 9.84 -21.45
CA VAL A 321 17.41 8.42 -21.79
C VAL A 321 17.04 7.62 -20.55
N ARG A 322 16.46 6.43 -20.74
CA ARG A 322 16.02 5.56 -19.64
C ARG A 322 17.13 5.25 -18.64
N ASP A 323 18.34 4.98 -19.12
CA ASP A 323 19.47 4.56 -18.29
C ASP A 323 20.04 5.70 -17.41
N LEU A 324 19.72 6.96 -17.75
CA LEU A 324 20.02 8.15 -16.94
C LEU A 324 18.78 8.72 -16.25
N ASN A 325 17.76 7.88 -16.05
CA ASN A 325 16.48 8.23 -15.44
C ASN A 325 15.87 9.52 -16.02
N TRP A 326 15.94 9.67 -17.34
CA TRP A 326 15.40 10.82 -18.06
C TRP A 326 15.88 12.17 -17.49
N GLY A 327 17.12 12.23 -16.99
CA GLY A 327 17.71 13.45 -16.43
C GLY A 327 17.08 13.92 -15.11
N TYR A 328 16.17 13.17 -14.48
CA TYR A 328 15.56 13.55 -13.20
C TYR A 328 16.53 13.45 -12.03
N THR A 329 17.51 12.55 -12.10
CA THR A 329 18.52 12.33 -11.06
C THR A 329 19.77 13.16 -11.35
N ASN A 330 19.86 14.34 -10.75
CA ASN A 330 21.02 15.23 -10.88
C ASN A 330 21.21 16.14 -9.65
N PHE A 331 22.33 16.86 -9.63
CA PHE A 331 22.72 17.81 -8.59
C PHE A 331 22.79 19.25 -9.11
N ASP A 332 21.98 19.63 -10.10
CA ASP A 332 22.07 20.96 -10.73
C ASP A 332 21.36 22.04 -9.93
N ASN A 333 20.35 21.66 -9.15
CA ASN A 333 19.57 22.58 -8.33
C ASN A 333 19.08 21.89 -7.05
N MET A 334 18.64 22.70 -6.07
CA MET A 334 18.21 22.20 -4.76
C MET A 334 17.09 21.17 -4.85
N PHE A 335 16.09 21.39 -5.69
CA PHE A 335 14.94 20.47 -5.75
C PHE A 335 15.33 19.12 -6.37
N ALA A 336 16.10 19.14 -7.47
CA ALA A 336 16.62 17.92 -8.09
C ALA A 336 17.57 17.16 -7.16
N ALA A 337 18.46 17.87 -6.44
CA ALA A 337 19.34 17.26 -5.45
C ALA A 337 18.56 16.64 -4.29
N LEU A 338 17.52 17.32 -3.78
CA LEU A 338 16.65 16.78 -2.73
C LEU A 338 15.86 15.55 -3.20
N LEU A 339 15.37 15.54 -4.44
CA LEU A 339 14.67 14.39 -5.02
C LEU A 339 15.63 13.19 -5.18
N THR A 340 16.83 13.45 -5.70
CA THR A 340 17.87 12.42 -5.85
C THR A 340 18.27 11.87 -4.48
N ILE A 341 18.45 12.73 -3.46
CA ILE A 341 18.75 12.31 -2.09
C ILE A 341 17.61 11.50 -1.47
N PHE A 342 16.37 11.93 -1.68
CA PHE A 342 15.19 11.21 -1.21
C PHE A 342 15.16 9.79 -1.78
N GLN A 343 15.35 9.64 -3.10
CA GLN A 343 15.46 8.34 -3.76
C GLN A 343 16.59 7.48 -3.16
N MET A 344 17.75 8.07 -2.88
CA MET A 344 18.89 7.30 -2.35
C MET A 344 18.66 6.83 -0.90
N ILE A 345 18.00 7.65 -0.07
CA ILE A 345 17.77 7.33 1.35
C ILE A 345 16.72 6.24 1.53
N THR A 346 15.80 6.06 0.58
CA THR A 346 14.91 4.88 0.53
C THR A 346 15.65 3.59 0.13
N MET A 347 16.97 3.65 -0.08
CA MET A 347 17.83 2.56 -0.54
C MET A 347 17.46 2.01 -1.92
N GLU A 348 16.78 2.80 -2.76
CA GLU A 348 16.36 2.40 -4.10
C GLU A 348 17.26 3.06 -5.17
N GLY A 349 17.94 2.26 -5.99
CA GLY A 349 18.77 2.77 -7.10
C GLY A 349 19.94 3.67 -6.67
N TRP A 350 20.32 3.68 -5.39
CA TRP A 350 21.36 4.58 -4.87
C TRP A 350 22.76 4.26 -5.39
N THR A 351 23.03 2.98 -5.66
CA THR A 351 24.30 2.55 -6.28
C THR A 351 24.42 3.03 -7.71
N ASP A 352 23.31 3.10 -8.45
CA ASP A 352 23.31 3.54 -9.84
C ASP A 352 23.65 5.03 -9.92
N VAL A 353 23.06 5.84 -9.03
CA VAL A 353 23.42 7.27 -8.89
C VAL A 353 24.87 7.43 -8.45
N MET A 354 25.33 6.62 -7.48
CA MET A 354 26.72 6.64 -7.05
C MET A 354 27.65 6.34 -8.24
N TYR A 355 27.41 5.26 -8.98
CA TYR A 355 28.23 4.88 -10.13
C TYR A 355 28.21 5.93 -11.23
N GLN A 356 27.06 6.54 -11.55
CA GLN A 356 27.01 7.66 -12.49
C GLN A 356 27.90 8.83 -12.05
N VAL A 357 27.90 9.17 -10.75
CA VAL A 357 28.77 10.24 -10.24
C VAL A 357 30.25 9.80 -10.19
N GLN A 358 30.53 8.50 -9.99
CA GLN A 358 31.88 7.94 -10.14
C GLN A 358 32.35 7.95 -11.61
N ASP A 359 31.46 7.77 -12.57
CA ASP A 359 31.79 7.80 -13.99
C ASP A 359 32.08 9.24 -14.44
N ALA A 360 31.34 10.22 -13.91
CA ALA A 360 31.50 11.64 -14.24
C ALA A 360 32.64 12.35 -13.47
N HIS A 361 33.06 11.82 -12.31
CA HIS A 361 34.02 12.47 -11.40
C HIS A 361 34.84 11.43 -10.59
N ASN A 362 35.62 11.87 -9.60
CA ASN A 362 36.43 11.02 -8.74
C ASN A 362 35.64 9.94 -7.97
N ALA A 363 36.02 8.67 -8.20
CA ALA A 363 35.35 7.51 -7.60
C ALA A 363 35.35 7.48 -6.05
N VAL A 364 36.45 7.93 -5.43
CA VAL A 364 36.64 7.89 -3.97
C VAL A 364 35.76 8.94 -3.29
N VAL A 365 35.75 10.16 -3.81
CA VAL A 365 34.92 11.26 -3.25
C VAL A 365 33.44 10.88 -3.31
N SER A 366 33.00 10.35 -4.44
CA SER A 366 31.64 9.85 -4.61
C SER A 366 31.34 8.72 -3.62
N ALA A 367 32.18 7.68 -3.55
CA ALA A 367 31.96 6.58 -2.61
C ALA A 367 31.82 7.05 -1.17
N VAL A 368 32.71 7.94 -0.70
CA VAL A 368 32.67 8.48 0.66
C VAL A 368 31.37 9.26 0.90
N TYR A 369 30.98 10.13 -0.03
CA TYR A 369 29.73 10.89 0.09
C TYR A 369 28.51 9.97 0.20
N PHE A 370 28.34 9.02 -0.73
CA PHE A 370 27.15 8.17 -0.77
C PHE A 370 27.12 7.18 0.40
N ILE A 371 28.26 6.58 0.78
CA ILE A 371 28.31 5.70 1.96
C ILE A 371 27.92 6.47 3.24
N PHE A 372 28.44 7.69 3.40
CA PHE A 372 28.11 8.52 4.56
C PHE A 372 26.64 8.97 4.53
N LEU A 373 26.11 9.34 3.36
CA LEU A 373 24.70 9.64 3.16
C LEU A 373 23.81 8.45 3.53
N ILE A 374 24.15 7.23 3.14
CA ILE A 374 23.35 6.04 3.45
C ILE A 374 23.44 5.68 4.95
N LEU A 375 24.63 5.76 5.54
CA LEU A 375 24.83 5.46 6.96
C LEU A 375 24.08 6.44 7.87
N PHE A 376 24.16 7.74 7.58
CA PHE A 376 23.46 8.76 8.38
C PHE A 376 22.02 8.98 7.93
N GLY A 377 21.76 8.97 6.64
CA GLY A 377 20.45 9.25 6.06
C GLY A 377 19.49 8.08 6.17
N SER A 378 19.93 6.86 5.92
CA SER A 378 19.02 5.71 5.91
C SER A 378 18.99 4.98 7.25
N PHE A 379 20.16 4.55 7.76
CA PHE A 379 20.20 3.77 9.01
C PHE A 379 19.80 4.59 10.24
N PHE A 380 20.22 5.85 10.35
CA PHE A 380 19.84 6.66 11.52
C PHE A 380 18.40 7.20 11.39
N LEU A 381 17.99 7.71 10.22
CA LEU A 381 16.68 8.39 10.09
C LEU A 381 15.50 7.42 10.00
N LEU A 382 15.62 6.26 9.34
CA LEU A 382 14.56 5.25 9.35
C LEU A 382 14.35 4.70 10.76
N ASN A 383 15.43 4.46 11.50
CA ASN A 383 15.35 3.98 12.88
C ASN A 383 14.74 5.04 13.82
N LEU A 384 15.04 6.33 13.62
CA LEU A 384 14.39 7.40 14.38
C LEU A 384 12.88 7.46 14.09
N THR A 385 12.48 7.32 12.83
CA THR A 385 11.07 7.32 12.43
C THR A 385 10.34 6.12 13.05
N LEU A 386 10.92 4.93 12.97
CA LEU A 386 10.37 3.72 13.60
C LEU A 386 10.28 3.87 15.12
N ALA A 387 11.29 4.45 15.77
CA ALA A 387 11.27 4.70 17.21
C ALA A 387 10.14 5.66 17.61
N VAL A 388 9.92 6.74 16.85
CA VAL A 388 8.82 7.67 17.11
C VAL A 388 7.45 7.03 16.89
N ILE A 389 7.30 6.22 15.84
CA ILE A 389 6.05 5.47 15.62
C ILE A 389 5.80 4.48 16.75
N TRP A 390 6.84 3.75 17.16
CA TRP A 390 6.78 2.79 18.25
C TRP A 390 6.38 3.46 19.57
N ASP A 391 6.98 4.59 19.91
CA ASP A 391 6.67 5.36 21.12
C ASP A 391 5.19 5.79 21.11
N ASN A 392 4.73 6.42 20.02
CA ASN A 392 3.33 6.84 19.88
C ASN A 392 2.34 5.66 19.93
N PHE A 393 2.69 4.52 19.32
CA PHE A 393 1.82 3.34 19.33
C PHE A 393 1.77 2.68 20.72
N SER A 394 2.91 2.62 21.41
CA SER A 394 3.01 2.08 22.77
C SER A 394 2.33 2.97 23.81
N MET A 395 2.34 4.29 23.62
CA MET A 395 1.57 5.22 24.43
C MET A 395 0.07 5.03 24.18
N GLY A 396 -0.35 4.95 22.91
CA GLY A 396 -1.75 4.72 22.56
C GLY A 396 -2.29 3.38 23.04
N SER A 397 -1.47 2.33 23.09
CA SER A 397 -1.89 1.05 23.67
C SER A 397 -2.02 1.12 25.20
N LYS A 398 -1.07 1.78 25.88
CA LYS A 398 -1.15 1.98 27.34
C LYS A 398 -2.36 2.79 27.74
N GLU A 399 -2.64 3.89 27.05
CA GLU A 399 -3.84 4.70 27.28
C GLU A 399 -5.12 3.86 27.14
N ALA A 400 -5.18 2.97 26.15
CA ALA A 400 -6.33 2.09 25.95
C ALA A 400 -6.46 1.01 27.04
N ASP A 401 -5.35 0.45 27.50
CA ASP A 401 -5.33 -0.53 28.60
C ASP A 401 -5.73 0.13 29.93
N ASP A 402 -5.21 1.33 30.23
CA ASP A 402 -5.56 2.12 31.42
C ASP A 402 -7.05 2.52 31.42
N GLU A 403 -7.60 2.91 30.26
CA GLU A 403 -9.04 3.19 30.09
C GLU A 403 -9.90 1.93 30.31
N ALA A 404 -9.45 0.77 29.83
CA ALA A 404 -10.16 -0.50 30.01
C ALA A 404 -10.13 -0.97 31.47
N GLU A 405 -9.00 -0.81 32.17
CA GLU A 405 -8.88 -1.11 33.60
C GLU A 405 -9.77 -0.19 34.43
N ALA A 406 -9.76 1.11 34.16
CA ALA A 406 -10.63 2.06 34.85
C ALA A 406 -12.13 1.75 34.65
N ALA A 407 -12.53 1.38 33.44
CA ALA A 407 -13.91 0.99 33.15
C ALA A 407 -14.31 -0.33 33.83
N ALA A 408 -13.39 -1.30 33.94
CA ALA A 408 -13.63 -2.54 34.67
C ALA A 408 -13.77 -2.30 36.18
N ASP A 409 -12.95 -1.41 36.75
CA ASP A 409 -13.03 -0.99 38.14
C ASP A 409 -14.34 -0.25 38.45
N GLU A 410 -14.79 0.63 37.55
CA GLU A 410 -16.09 1.31 37.67
C GLU A 410 -17.24 0.30 37.63
N ALA A 411 -17.26 -0.62 36.66
CA ALA A 411 -18.27 -1.66 36.57
C ALA A 411 -18.28 -2.58 37.80
N ARG A 412 -17.11 -2.88 38.37
CA ARG A 412 -16.99 -3.66 39.62
C ARG A 412 -17.59 -2.91 40.81
N ARG A 413 -17.35 -1.59 40.94
CA ARG A 413 -17.96 -0.76 42.00
C ARG A 413 -19.47 -0.61 41.84
N GLU A 414 -19.97 -0.48 40.61
CA GLU A 414 -21.41 -0.43 40.34
C GLU A 414 -22.09 -1.77 40.68
N ALA A 415 -21.45 -2.91 40.39
CA ALA A 415 -21.95 -4.22 40.77
C ALA A 415 -21.99 -4.41 42.30
N GLU A 416 -20.92 -4.03 43.01
CA GLU A 416 -20.87 -4.06 44.48
C GLU A 416 -21.97 -3.18 45.10
N ALA A 417 -22.18 -1.96 44.58
CA ALA A 417 -23.24 -1.06 45.07
C ALA A 417 -24.66 -1.59 44.80
N ALA A 418 -24.87 -2.28 43.67
CA ALA A 418 -26.16 -2.89 43.34
C ALA A 418 -26.50 -4.08 44.25
N GLU A 419 -25.49 -4.85 44.70
CA GLU A 419 -25.68 -5.92 45.69
C GLU A 419 -26.05 -5.36 47.07
N ASP A 420 -25.42 -4.26 47.50
CA ASP A 420 -25.74 -3.59 48.77
C ASP A 420 -27.18 -3.02 48.79
N GLU A 421 -27.69 -2.49 47.67
CA GLU A 421 -29.09 -2.03 47.58
C GLU A 421 -30.10 -3.18 47.52
N ALA A 422 -29.73 -4.32 46.94
CA ALA A 422 -30.58 -5.52 46.91
C ALA A 422 -30.64 -6.26 48.27
N GLY A 423 -29.68 -6.03 49.16
CA GLY A 423 -29.59 -6.63 50.50
C GLY A 423 -30.41 -5.95 51.61
N ALA A 424 -31.11 -4.84 51.33
CA ALA A 424 -31.73 -4.00 52.37
C ALA A 424 -33.14 -4.41 52.85
N ASP A 425 -33.76 -5.45 52.31
CA ASP A 425 -35.06 -5.96 52.78
C ASP A 425 -34.99 -7.47 53.07
N VAL A 426 -34.59 -7.84 54.30
CA VAL A 426 -35.16 -8.92 55.15
C VAL A 426 -34.34 -9.00 56.46
N ALA A 427 -34.97 -8.65 57.58
CA ALA A 427 -34.46 -8.93 58.93
C ALA A 427 -35.13 -10.19 59.50
N VAL A 428 -34.37 -11.23 59.83
CA VAL A 428 -34.78 -12.43 60.60
C VAL A 428 -33.57 -12.90 61.47
N PRO A 429 -33.78 -13.39 62.71
CA PRO A 429 -32.79 -13.27 63.77
C PRO A 429 -31.77 -14.43 63.84
N ILE A 430 -30.67 -14.11 64.53
CA ILE A 430 -29.49 -14.93 64.83
C ILE A 430 -29.88 -16.14 65.70
N ALA A 431 -29.53 -17.34 65.23
CA ALA A 431 -29.32 -18.52 66.06
C ALA A 431 -27.99 -19.18 65.69
N ASP A 432 -27.23 -19.43 66.75
CA ASP A 432 -25.87 -19.97 66.84
C ASP A 432 -25.73 -21.40 66.31
N GLY A 433 -24.54 -21.73 65.79
CA GLY A 433 -24.05 -23.10 65.69
C GLY A 433 -23.67 -23.58 64.29
N GLY A 434 -22.36 -23.78 64.10
CA GLY A 434 -21.84 -24.85 63.26
C GLY A 434 -21.22 -24.41 61.94
N GLU A 435 -19.90 -24.56 61.86
CA GLU A 435 -19.10 -24.53 60.65
C GLU A 435 -19.64 -25.52 59.59
N GLY A 436 -19.85 -25.00 58.37
CA GLY A 436 -20.14 -25.73 57.13
C GLY A 436 -20.23 -24.67 56.02
N SER A 437 -19.27 -24.58 55.09
CA SER A 437 -19.06 -25.42 53.89
C SER A 437 -20.09 -25.15 52.77
N GLU A 438 -19.54 -24.97 51.55
CA GLU A 438 -20.16 -24.88 50.21
C GLU A 438 -20.79 -23.53 49.83
N ALA A 439 -20.68 -22.95 48.63
CA ALA A 439 -20.06 -23.21 47.31
C ALA A 439 -20.17 -21.87 46.52
N GLY A 440 -19.52 -21.56 45.40
CA GLY A 440 -18.62 -22.27 44.49
C GLY A 440 -18.61 -21.53 43.16
N GLU A 441 -17.48 -21.51 42.43
CA GLU A 441 -17.46 -21.60 40.96
C GLU A 441 -16.04 -21.90 40.48
N ALA A 442 -15.63 -23.15 40.69
CA ALA A 442 -14.61 -23.78 39.89
C ALA A 442 -15.25 -25.07 39.37
N ALA A 443 -15.83 -24.99 38.18
CA ALA A 443 -16.19 -26.15 37.39
C ALA A 443 -14.91 -26.84 36.89
N GLY A 444 -14.14 -27.39 37.84
CA GLY A 444 -13.32 -28.55 37.58
C GLY A 444 -14.29 -29.70 37.46
N GLY A 445 -14.54 -30.13 36.23
CA GLY A 445 -15.31 -31.33 35.96
C GLY A 445 -14.66 -32.47 36.73
N GLU A 446 -15.37 -32.93 37.75
CA GLU A 446 -15.07 -34.14 38.48
C GLU A 446 -14.91 -35.26 37.45
N ASP A 447 -13.75 -35.90 37.48
CA ASP A 447 -13.51 -37.16 36.81
C ASP A 447 -14.57 -38.15 37.25
N GLY A 448 -15.58 -38.35 36.38
CA GLY A 448 -16.49 -39.47 36.44
C GLY A 448 -15.71 -40.77 36.30
N GLU A 449 -15.23 -41.30 37.42
CA GLU A 449 -14.68 -42.66 37.57
C GLU A 449 -15.74 -43.75 37.27
N GLY A 450 -16.97 -43.36 36.88
CA GLY A 450 -18.11 -44.25 36.62
C GLY A 450 -18.50 -44.49 35.15
N ASP A 451 -17.93 -43.79 34.16
CA ASP A 451 -18.36 -43.95 32.73
C ASP A 451 -17.21 -44.34 31.77
N ARG A 452 -15.98 -44.49 32.30
CA ARG A 452 -14.81 -44.88 31.50
C ARG A 452 -14.90 -46.27 30.89
N ALA A 453 -15.82 -47.14 31.30
CA ALA A 453 -15.87 -48.53 30.84
C ALA A 453 -16.53 -48.71 29.45
N ASN A 454 -17.40 -47.78 29.03
CA ASN A 454 -18.22 -47.93 27.81
C ASN A 454 -17.95 -46.90 26.70
N GLU A 455 -16.94 -46.04 26.82
CA GLU A 455 -16.48 -45.23 25.68
C GLU A 455 -15.96 -46.15 24.55
N PRO A 456 -16.40 -45.94 23.29
CA PRO A 456 -15.92 -46.70 22.14
C PRO A 456 -14.38 -46.67 22.06
N CYS A 457 -13.76 -47.81 21.72
CA CYS A 457 -12.30 -47.90 21.59
C CYS A 457 -11.71 -46.84 20.64
N ILE A 458 -12.47 -46.41 19.63
CA ILE A 458 -12.09 -45.37 18.67
C ILE A 458 -11.97 -44.00 19.35
N THR A 459 -12.90 -43.67 20.24
CA THR A 459 -12.87 -42.42 21.03
C THR A 459 -11.65 -42.38 21.94
N ARG A 460 -11.30 -43.51 22.58
CA ARG A 460 -10.08 -43.61 23.40
C ARG A 460 -8.79 -43.50 22.58
N LEU A 461 -8.78 -44.04 21.36
CA LEU A 461 -7.63 -43.95 20.45
C LEU A 461 -7.38 -42.52 19.98
N VAL A 462 -8.43 -41.81 19.55
CA VAL A 462 -8.33 -40.44 19.03
C VAL A 462 -7.93 -39.45 20.13
N LYS A 463 -8.43 -39.62 21.35
CA LYS A 463 -8.07 -38.78 22.51
C LYS A 463 -6.68 -39.11 23.07
N HIS A 464 -6.02 -40.19 22.63
CA HIS A 464 -4.72 -40.58 23.15
C HIS A 464 -3.63 -39.60 22.67
N PRO A 465 -2.73 -39.11 23.54
CA PRO A 465 -1.70 -38.14 23.18
C PRO A 465 -0.77 -38.66 22.06
N GLY A 466 -0.53 -39.96 22.01
CA GLY A 466 0.26 -40.59 20.93
C GLY A 466 -0.37 -40.48 19.54
N PHE A 467 -1.70 -40.36 19.43
CA PHE A 467 -2.37 -40.15 18.14
C PHE A 467 -2.09 -38.74 17.61
N SER A 468 -2.14 -37.71 18.46
CA SER A 468 -1.77 -36.35 18.09
C SER A 468 -0.29 -36.25 17.68
N THR A 469 0.62 -36.88 18.44
CA THR A 469 2.05 -36.92 18.08
C THR A 469 2.28 -37.60 16.72
N PHE A 470 1.56 -38.69 16.43
CA PHE A 470 1.64 -39.38 15.15
C PHE A 470 1.22 -38.47 13.98
N VAL A 471 0.11 -37.75 14.12
CA VAL A 471 -0.37 -36.81 13.10
C VAL A 471 0.64 -35.69 12.86
N VAL A 472 1.22 -35.11 13.91
CA VAL A 472 2.26 -34.07 13.77
C VAL A 472 3.49 -34.62 13.03
N VAL A 473 3.92 -35.85 13.29
CA VAL A 473 5.02 -36.49 12.55
C VAL A 473 4.68 -36.66 11.07
N LEU A 474 3.45 -37.05 10.73
CA LEU A 474 3.00 -37.14 9.34
C LEU A 474 3.00 -35.79 8.64
N ILE A 475 2.58 -34.72 9.32
CA ILE A 475 2.61 -33.35 8.77
C ILE A 475 4.04 -32.92 8.45
N VAL A 476 4.97 -33.14 9.38
CA VAL A 476 6.40 -32.83 9.17
C VAL A 476 6.99 -33.67 8.04
N ALA A 477 6.70 -34.97 8.01
CA ALA A 477 7.15 -35.86 6.94
C ALA A 477 6.62 -35.41 5.57
N ASN A 478 5.35 -35.05 5.47
CA ASN A 478 4.74 -34.50 4.24
C ASN A 478 5.43 -33.21 3.79
N THR A 479 5.74 -32.32 4.73
CA THR A 479 6.44 -31.05 4.42
C THR A 479 7.85 -31.31 3.91
N VAL A 480 8.56 -32.30 4.47
CA VAL A 480 9.89 -32.71 3.98
C VAL A 480 9.81 -33.31 2.58
N VAL A 481 8.79 -34.14 2.30
CA VAL A 481 8.59 -34.74 0.97
C VAL A 481 8.30 -33.66 -0.06
N LEU A 482 7.40 -32.72 0.23
CA LEU A 482 7.11 -31.58 -0.64
C LEU A 482 8.34 -30.68 -0.86
N ALA A 483 9.19 -30.49 0.15
CA ALA A 483 10.42 -29.72 0.04
C ALA A 483 11.54 -30.42 -0.76
N TRP A 484 11.42 -31.73 -1.00
CA TRP A 484 12.42 -32.51 -1.73
C TRP A 484 12.26 -32.40 -3.26
N ASP A 485 11.11 -31.92 -3.73
CA ASP A 485 10.85 -31.62 -5.14
C ASP A 485 11.79 -30.48 -5.64
N HIS A 486 12.55 -30.73 -6.71
CA HIS A 486 13.53 -29.79 -7.25
C HIS A 486 13.76 -29.97 -8.75
N HIS A 487 14.20 -28.93 -9.44
CA HIS A 487 14.54 -29.01 -10.87
C HIS A 487 16.07 -28.96 -11.12
N PRO A 488 16.65 -29.85 -11.95
CA PRO A 488 16.03 -30.97 -12.65
C PRO A 488 15.90 -32.21 -11.75
N MET A 489 14.73 -32.87 -11.80
CA MET A 489 14.46 -34.10 -11.04
C MET A 489 14.69 -35.34 -11.90
N ASP A 490 15.25 -36.40 -11.32
CA ASP A 490 15.28 -37.72 -11.93
C ASP A 490 13.88 -38.36 -11.92
N ASP A 491 13.49 -39.04 -13.00
CA ASP A 491 12.17 -39.66 -13.14
C ASP A 491 11.88 -40.67 -12.01
N THR A 492 12.91 -41.35 -11.49
CA THR A 492 12.78 -42.27 -10.35
C THR A 492 12.40 -41.55 -9.07
N LEU A 493 13.03 -40.40 -8.82
CA LEU A 493 12.77 -39.59 -7.64
C LEU A 493 11.37 -38.98 -7.73
N SER A 494 10.99 -38.45 -8.90
CA SER A 494 9.64 -37.92 -9.16
C SER A 494 8.55 -38.95 -8.83
N ASN A 495 8.67 -40.16 -9.36
CA ASN A 495 7.71 -41.23 -9.12
C ASN A 495 7.65 -41.64 -7.64
N ASN A 496 8.79 -41.69 -6.95
CA ASN A 496 8.82 -42.03 -5.53
C ASN A 496 8.15 -40.96 -4.65
N LEU A 497 8.39 -39.67 -4.94
CA LEU A 497 7.70 -38.58 -4.23
C LEU A 497 6.18 -38.63 -4.45
N GLU A 498 5.74 -38.90 -5.68
CA GLU A 498 4.32 -39.02 -6.02
C GLU A 498 3.64 -40.16 -5.22
N ILE A 499 4.30 -41.31 -5.09
CA ILE A 499 3.83 -42.44 -4.28
C ILE A 499 3.75 -42.05 -2.79
N VAL A 500 4.78 -41.39 -2.26
CA VAL A 500 4.81 -41.00 -0.84
C VAL A 500 3.70 -39.99 -0.54
N ASN A 501 3.47 -39.00 -1.41
CA ASN A 501 2.38 -38.04 -1.27
C ASN A 501 1.00 -38.71 -1.31
N PHE A 502 0.82 -39.70 -2.17
CA PHE A 502 -0.41 -40.50 -2.21
C PHE A 502 -0.65 -41.27 -0.91
N VAL A 503 0.38 -41.94 -0.37
CA VAL A 503 0.30 -42.67 0.90
C VAL A 503 -0.03 -41.72 2.06
N LEU A 504 0.61 -40.55 2.10
CA LEU A 504 0.35 -39.54 3.13
C LEU A 504 -1.09 -39.02 3.06
N THR A 505 -1.63 -38.80 1.86
CA THR A 505 -3.03 -38.38 1.65
C THR A 505 -4.02 -39.42 2.17
N ILE A 506 -3.74 -40.71 1.97
CA ILE A 506 -4.53 -41.80 2.56
C ILE A 506 -4.45 -41.79 4.08
N LEU A 507 -3.26 -41.61 4.65
CA LEU A 507 -3.08 -41.57 6.11
C LEU A 507 -3.86 -40.41 6.74
N PHE A 508 -3.86 -39.22 6.14
CA PHE A 508 -4.68 -38.10 6.58
C PHE A 508 -6.19 -38.36 6.40
N THR A 509 -6.58 -39.07 5.33
CA THR A 509 -7.99 -39.47 5.14
C THR A 509 -8.45 -40.44 6.24
N ILE A 510 -7.62 -41.42 6.60
CA ILE A 510 -7.90 -42.36 7.67
C ILE A 510 -8.00 -41.63 9.01
N GLU A 511 -7.06 -40.72 9.29
CA GLU A 511 -7.08 -39.90 10.48
C GLU A 511 -8.38 -39.07 10.60
N MET A 512 -8.79 -38.38 9.52
CA MET A 512 -10.05 -37.63 9.46
C MET A 512 -11.26 -38.52 9.78
N ILE A 513 -11.33 -39.72 9.18
CA ILE A 513 -12.42 -40.68 9.41
C ILE A 513 -12.44 -41.15 10.87
N LEU A 514 -11.27 -41.48 11.44
CA LEU A 514 -11.14 -41.91 12.83
C LEU A 514 -11.59 -40.81 13.79
N LYS A 515 -11.21 -39.55 13.55
CA LYS A 515 -11.66 -38.40 14.36
C LYS A 515 -13.17 -38.17 14.24
N LEU A 516 -13.74 -38.26 13.04
CA LEU A 516 -15.20 -38.11 12.82
C LEU A 516 -16.01 -39.22 13.52
N TRP A 517 -15.51 -40.46 13.52
CA TRP A 517 -16.17 -41.59 14.20
C TRP A 517 -15.94 -41.60 15.71
N GLY A 518 -14.78 -41.15 16.18
CA GLY A 518 -14.41 -41.15 17.60
C GLY A 518 -15.02 -40.01 18.41
N LEU A 519 -15.02 -38.78 17.86
CA LEU A 519 -15.55 -37.57 18.53
C LEU A 519 -17.01 -37.28 18.14
N GLY A 520 -17.45 -37.79 16.98
CA GLY A 520 -18.73 -37.44 16.39
C GLY A 520 -18.71 -36.08 15.69
N ALA A 521 -19.58 -35.91 14.69
CA ALA A 521 -19.56 -34.75 13.79
C ALA A 521 -19.74 -33.40 14.51
N LYS A 522 -20.47 -33.36 15.62
CA LYS A 522 -20.75 -32.12 16.37
C LYS A 522 -19.56 -31.63 17.18
N GLU A 523 -18.82 -32.54 17.81
CA GLU A 523 -17.63 -32.21 18.58
C GLU A 523 -16.45 -31.93 17.64
N TYR A 524 -16.33 -32.71 16.57
CA TYR A 524 -15.35 -32.46 15.49
C TYR A 524 -15.48 -31.06 14.87
N ALA A 525 -16.70 -30.64 14.52
CA ALA A 525 -16.95 -29.33 13.90
C ALA A 525 -16.82 -28.14 14.87
N ARG A 526 -16.70 -28.39 16.18
CA ARG A 526 -16.47 -27.34 17.17
C ARG A 526 -15.01 -26.89 17.20
N ASP A 527 -14.09 -27.75 16.77
CA ASP A 527 -12.67 -27.45 16.69
C ASP A 527 -12.29 -26.95 15.30
N ALA A 528 -11.74 -25.73 15.24
CA ALA A 528 -11.35 -25.08 13.99
C ALA A 528 -10.20 -25.82 13.29
N PHE A 529 -9.29 -26.47 14.03
CA PHE A 529 -8.19 -27.22 13.45
C PHE A 529 -8.66 -28.50 12.76
N ASN A 530 -9.60 -29.21 13.38
CA ASN A 530 -10.23 -30.38 12.75
C ASN A 530 -11.01 -29.99 11.48
N LEU A 531 -11.72 -28.86 11.49
CA LEU A 531 -12.42 -28.38 10.29
C LEU A 531 -11.44 -28.01 9.16
N PHE A 532 -10.29 -27.42 9.51
CA PHE A 532 -9.22 -27.14 8.57
C PHE A 532 -8.60 -28.42 7.97
N ASP A 533 -8.27 -29.41 8.81
CA ASP A 533 -7.75 -30.70 8.36
C ASP A 533 -8.73 -31.41 7.41
N ALA A 534 -10.04 -31.41 7.74
CA ALA A 534 -11.07 -31.94 6.86
C ALA A 534 -11.12 -31.25 5.50
N PHE A 535 -10.95 -29.92 5.47
CA PHE A 535 -10.90 -29.17 4.22
C PHE A 535 -9.68 -29.57 3.38
N ILE A 536 -8.49 -29.64 3.97
CA ILE A 536 -7.25 -30.03 3.27
C ILE A 536 -7.37 -31.45 2.70
N VAL A 537 -7.86 -32.40 3.49
CA VAL A 537 -8.09 -33.77 3.03
C VAL A 537 -9.12 -33.81 1.91
N THR A 538 -10.22 -33.05 2.01
CA THR A 538 -11.26 -33.01 0.98
C THR A 538 -10.73 -32.46 -0.34
N VAL A 539 -9.95 -31.37 -0.30
CA VAL A 539 -9.30 -30.81 -1.50
C VAL A 539 -8.31 -31.82 -2.11
N SER A 540 -7.51 -32.48 -1.28
CA SER A 540 -6.54 -33.49 -1.74
C SER A 540 -7.22 -34.71 -2.38
N LEU A 541 -8.37 -35.13 -1.84
CA LEU A 541 -9.18 -36.19 -2.43
C LEU A 541 -9.80 -35.76 -3.77
N VAL A 542 -10.29 -34.53 -3.87
CA VAL A 542 -10.81 -33.98 -5.13
C VAL A 542 -9.71 -33.89 -6.18
N GLU A 543 -8.52 -33.41 -5.81
CA GLU A 543 -7.36 -33.36 -6.70
C GLU A 543 -7.00 -34.76 -7.21
N MET A 544 -6.92 -35.75 -6.33
CA MET A 544 -6.66 -37.15 -6.70
C MET A 544 -7.72 -37.75 -7.64
N ILE A 545 -8.98 -37.31 -7.52
CA ILE A 545 -10.06 -37.75 -8.43
C ILE A 545 -9.95 -37.08 -9.80
N VAL A 546 -9.57 -35.80 -9.85
CA VAL A 546 -9.48 -35.02 -11.09
C VAL A 546 -8.18 -35.32 -11.84
N LEU A 547 -7.07 -35.49 -11.11
CA LEU A 547 -5.73 -35.78 -11.60
C LEU A 547 -5.22 -37.03 -10.88
N PRO A 548 -5.62 -38.23 -11.34
CA PRO A 548 -5.14 -39.46 -10.75
C PRO A 548 -3.61 -39.55 -10.94
N PRO A 549 -2.88 -40.01 -9.91
CA PRO A 549 -1.44 -40.23 -10.00
C PRO A 549 -1.05 -41.07 -11.23
N ASN A 550 0.07 -40.74 -11.86
CA ASN A 550 0.52 -41.36 -13.12
C ASN A 550 0.70 -42.89 -12.98
N PHE A 551 1.06 -43.36 -11.78
CA PHE A 551 1.22 -44.78 -11.49
C PHE A 551 -0.12 -45.55 -11.39
N LEU A 552 -1.27 -44.85 -11.25
CA LEU A 552 -2.62 -45.45 -11.27
C LEU A 552 -3.25 -45.46 -12.66
N SER A 553 -2.81 -44.59 -13.58
CA SER A 553 -3.30 -44.49 -14.96
C SER A 553 -2.58 -45.39 -15.97
N ALA A 554 -1.72 -46.31 -15.52
CA ALA A 554 -0.98 -47.20 -16.40
C ALA A 554 -1.91 -48.25 -17.04
N ASP A 555 -2.40 -47.97 -18.26
CA ASP A 555 -2.82 -49.01 -19.20
C ASP A 555 -1.59 -49.83 -19.62
N PRO A 556 -1.55 -51.15 -19.38
CA PRO A 556 -0.46 -51.99 -19.83
C PRO A 556 -0.68 -52.35 -21.30
N GLN A 557 -0.30 -51.47 -22.24
CA GLN A 557 0.20 -51.75 -23.60
C GLN A 557 -0.05 -50.56 -24.56
N GLU A 558 1.02 -49.85 -24.93
CA GLU A 558 1.51 -49.86 -26.32
C GLU A 558 2.92 -49.25 -26.36
N GLY A 559 3.88 -50.07 -26.76
CA GLY A 559 5.18 -49.59 -27.18
C GLY A 559 5.10 -49.09 -28.62
N GLY A 560 5.67 -47.91 -28.88
CA GLY A 560 6.22 -47.55 -30.19
C GLY A 560 5.57 -46.36 -30.90
N GLY A 561 6.32 -45.25 -30.96
CA GLY A 561 6.44 -44.44 -32.19
C GLY A 561 5.98 -42.98 -32.17
N GLY A 562 6.93 -42.08 -32.47
CA GLY A 562 6.73 -40.69 -32.90
C GLY A 562 7.02 -39.67 -31.78
N GLY A 563 8.03 -38.78 -31.84
CA GLY A 563 8.57 -38.05 -32.98
C GLY A 563 7.89 -36.68 -33.06
N GLY A 564 8.51 -35.66 -32.49
CA GLY A 564 8.07 -34.26 -32.48
C GLY A 564 8.83 -33.42 -31.48
#